data_AF-A0A9W9ZQE0-F1
#
_entry.id   AF-A0A9W9ZQE0-F1
#
_cell.length_a   1.000
_cell.length_b   1.000
_cell.length_c   1.000
_cell.angle_alpha   90.00
_cell.angle_beta   90.00
_cell.angle_gamma   90.00
#
_symmetry.space_group_name_H-M   'P 1'
#
loop_
_entity.id
_entity.type
_entity.pdbx_description
1 polymer ?
#
loop_
_entity_poly.entity_id
_entity_poly.type
_entity_poly.pdbx_seq_one_letter_code
_entity_poly.pdbx_strand_id
1 'polypeptide(L)'
;MEVLRCFNCDHTGRRHEDFFNISKIHPSFAEKSSGPESDETGQDESLKGNAFLVCGDCVYDRLQECHSCAKKAPLCMFKIAEWFSDKKNRNCIDCAATFEALGLFQTGYHSSVIIRQCSVCRHFKYLPSFISWSKHKPHDPLKDCFECQLRRDIVQYKRELRDRYEEKLQQEPVLGDDNQTSRTGGGKEAVSQQGATYASVVTKGFTDSKSSSSTNENSQLRTTENTAQLNVPDEGRVRTWKSFSTGLDESFCAKVLQVLKTSFSQLEEKTKLELQLLQSDPQFWQIALRDKLLRVSQLFSSQATDQIQFNDAESRWAYLGTYTAAHATLVHATVTSGRFEPLTEFVKKSHNMERLHVCCLGAGPGSEILGLHQLLPSNTEWLLLDNCEQWAHTAQILLQDVCNVPFRYGAFDICNSQGRSNRRNMPLTPNYAFKKAKLFLLVKFVSAIQNLPGSFQYLADILKRATPGSLFLFVDNAHIQTKNFIEGLVFPSRDSKEHEEYKENESFRLYTTYAELNSDREEGLKSAALCEWVSLMSYWLDRHPILDLRVNVHLAVKKG
;
A
#
# COMPACT_ATOMS: atom_id res chain seq x y z
N MET A 1 9.68 51.87 7.93
CA MET A 1 9.61 50.41 7.75
C MET A 1 10.83 49.98 6.97
N GLU A 2 11.52 48.97 7.46
CA GLU A 2 12.68 48.38 6.78
C GLU A 2 12.24 47.63 5.51
N VAL A 3 13.06 47.66 4.46
CA VAL A 3 12.77 46.96 3.20
C VAL A 3 13.45 45.59 3.26
N LEU A 4 12.65 44.55 3.37
CA LEU A 4 13.11 43.17 3.36
C LEU A 4 13.48 42.77 1.93
N ARG A 5 14.58 42.03 1.73
CA ARG A 5 15.05 41.58 0.42
C ARG A 5 15.29 40.07 0.42
N CYS A 6 14.79 39.37 -0.59
CA CYS A 6 14.99 37.94 -0.75
C CYS A 6 16.40 37.66 -1.31
N PHE A 7 17.28 37.01 -0.55
CA PHE A 7 18.66 36.76 -1.00
C PHE A 7 18.75 35.90 -2.28
N ASN A 8 17.74 35.06 -2.54
CA ASN A 8 17.72 34.17 -3.71
C ASN A 8 17.21 34.84 -5.00
N CYS A 9 16.45 35.94 -4.94
CA CYS A 9 15.82 36.53 -6.14
C CYS A 9 15.68 38.04 -6.15
N ASP A 10 16.22 38.73 -5.13
CA ASP A 10 16.21 40.19 -4.97
C ASP A 10 14.82 40.83 -4.87
N HIS A 11 13.75 40.04 -4.81
CA HIS A 11 12.41 40.53 -4.52
C HIS A 11 12.40 41.29 -3.19
N THR A 12 11.83 42.49 -3.20
CA THR A 12 11.73 43.36 -2.02
C THR A 12 10.29 43.48 -1.54
N GLY A 13 10.11 43.53 -0.22
CA GLY A 13 8.80 43.66 0.41
C GLY A 13 8.89 44.34 1.77
N ARG A 14 7.74 44.71 2.34
CA ARG A 14 7.65 45.50 3.59
C ARG A 14 7.06 44.72 4.76
N ARG A 15 6.58 43.50 4.55
CA ARG A 15 5.93 42.68 5.60
C ARG A 15 6.75 41.42 5.84
N HIS A 16 7.03 41.11 7.11
CA HIS A 16 7.74 39.89 7.48
C HIS A 16 6.94 38.61 7.18
N GLU A 17 5.60 38.68 7.03
CA GLU A 17 4.77 37.53 6.64
C GLU A 17 5.08 36.96 5.23
N ASP A 18 5.71 37.76 4.36
CA ASP A 18 6.05 37.36 2.99
C ASP A 18 7.44 36.68 2.88
N PHE A 19 8.22 36.61 3.99
CA PHE A 19 9.61 36.14 4.01
C PHE A 19 9.91 35.15 5.15
N PHE A 20 10.60 34.06 4.81
CA PHE A 20 11.16 33.10 5.77
C PHE A 20 12.55 33.56 6.22
N ASN A 21 12.75 33.73 7.54
CA ASN A 21 14.06 34.03 8.12
C ASN A 21 14.82 32.73 8.43
N ILE A 22 15.93 32.50 7.71
CA ILE A 22 16.77 31.31 7.83
C ILE A 22 18.14 31.58 8.48
N SER A 23 18.36 32.77 9.06
CA SER A 23 19.66 33.16 9.66
C SER A 23 20.15 32.26 10.79
N LYS A 24 19.30 31.45 11.41
CA LYS A 24 19.71 30.49 12.45
C LYS A 24 20.26 29.17 11.89
N ILE A 25 20.18 28.95 10.58
CA ILE A 25 20.57 27.68 9.93
C ILE A 25 21.97 27.79 9.31
N HIS A 26 22.36 28.97 8.84
CA HIS A 26 23.67 29.25 8.25
C HIS A 26 24.88 29.13 9.22
N PRO A 27 24.83 29.60 10.49
CA PRO A 27 26.02 29.63 11.36
C PRO A 27 26.62 28.25 11.61
N SER A 28 25.77 27.21 11.66
CA SER A 28 26.14 25.82 11.90
C SER A 28 26.82 25.10 10.72
N PHE A 29 26.98 25.74 9.56
CA PHE A 29 27.66 25.14 8.41
C PHE A 29 29.10 25.64 8.18
N ALA A 30 29.50 26.75 8.81
CA ALA A 30 30.84 27.32 8.65
C ALA A 30 31.94 26.60 9.48
N GLU A 31 31.57 25.86 10.54
CA GLU A 31 32.53 25.21 11.46
C GLU A 31 33.24 23.96 10.90
N LYS A 32 33.05 23.61 9.62
CA LYS A 32 33.67 22.41 9.00
C LYS A 32 34.72 22.69 7.92
N SER A 33 35.06 23.95 7.65
CA SER A 33 36.00 24.33 6.59
C SER A 33 37.16 25.20 7.07
N SER A 34 37.70 24.93 8.26
CA SER A 34 38.93 25.55 8.76
C SER A 34 40.05 24.53 8.99
N GLY A 35 40.54 23.94 7.90
CA GLY A 35 41.95 23.58 7.82
C GLY A 35 42.77 24.86 7.60
N PRO A 36 43.97 24.99 8.16
CA PRO A 36 44.79 26.19 7.95
C PRO A 36 45.34 26.23 6.51
N GLU A 37 45.79 27.42 6.09
CA GLU A 37 46.46 27.73 4.81
C GLU A 37 45.57 27.90 3.57
N SER A 38 44.96 29.08 3.44
CA SER A 38 45.21 29.94 2.27
C SER A 38 44.81 31.40 2.55
N ASP A 39 45.76 32.31 2.39
CA ASP A 39 45.50 33.75 2.40
C ASP A 39 44.85 34.16 1.06
N GLU A 40 43.52 34.31 1.02
CA GLU A 40 42.86 35.16 0.02
C GLU A 40 41.97 36.21 0.69
N THR A 41 42.25 37.46 0.34
CA THR A 41 41.66 38.65 0.96
C THR A 41 40.33 39.03 0.29
N GLY A 42 39.33 39.42 1.10
CA GLY A 42 38.43 40.51 0.69
C GLY A 42 36.93 40.25 0.47
N GLN A 43 36.34 39.10 0.82
CA GLN A 43 34.87 38.91 0.70
C GLN A 43 34.11 38.61 2.02
N ASP A 44 34.78 38.12 3.06
CA ASP A 44 34.08 37.43 4.17
C ASP A 44 33.61 38.32 5.35
N GLU A 45 33.88 39.64 5.31
CA GLU A 45 33.42 40.55 6.39
C GLU A 45 31.98 41.06 6.20
N SER A 46 31.39 40.95 5.00
CA SER A 46 30.06 41.53 4.71
C SER A 46 28.85 40.72 5.21
N LEU A 47 29.07 39.50 5.69
CA LEU A 47 28.01 38.55 6.07
C LEU A 47 27.71 38.53 7.58
N LYS A 48 28.52 39.20 8.42
CA LYS A 48 28.33 39.30 9.87
C LYS A 48 27.24 40.32 10.25
N GLY A 49 25.98 39.97 10.01
CA GLY A 49 24.83 40.71 10.55
C GLY A 49 23.53 40.63 9.73
N ASN A 50 23.58 40.16 8.49
CA ASN A 50 22.42 40.21 7.60
C ASN A 50 21.39 39.10 7.90
N ALA A 51 20.11 39.49 7.94
CA ALA A 51 19.01 38.53 7.97
C ALA A 51 18.90 37.82 6.61
N PHE A 52 19.19 36.52 6.56
CA PHE A 52 18.95 35.70 5.38
C PHE A 52 17.45 35.46 5.26
N LEU A 53 16.80 36.29 4.46
CA LEU A 53 15.37 36.25 4.17
C LEU A 53 15.14 35.64 2.79
N VAL A 54 14.21 34.70 2.68
CA VAL A 54 13.78 34.13 1.39
C VAL A 54 12.27 34.24 1.24
N CYS A 55 11.78 34.76 0.11
CA CYS A 55 10.34 34.92 -0.11
C CYS A 55 9.65 33.58 -0.39
N GLY A 56 8.36 33.48 -0.06
CA GLY A 56 7.56 32.26 -0.28
C GLY A 56 7.60 31.76 -1.73
N ASP A 57 7.55 32.67 -2.71
CA ASP A 57 7.70 32.34 -4.13
C ASP A 57 8.97 31.54 -4.42
N CYS A 58 10.11 31.91 -3.82
CA CYS A 58 11.34 31.15 -4.02
C CYS A 58 11.26 29.76 -3.40
N VAL A 59 10.71 29.66 -2.20
CA VAL A 59 10.61 28.40 -1.46
C VAL A 59 9.70 27.39 -2.18
N TYR A 60 8.54 27.83 -2.68
CA TYR A 60 7.45 26.92 -3.09
C TYR A 60 7.02 26.97 -4.56
N ASP A 61 7.38 28.02 -5.33
CA ASP A 61 6.85 28.25 -6.68
C ASP A 61 7.91 28.40 -7.77
N ARG A 62 8.97 29.16 -7.51
CA ARG A 62 10.05 29.44 -8.48
C ARG A 62 10.96 28.24 -8.61
N LEU A 63 10.76 27.49 -9.69
CA LEU A 63 11.58 26.34 -10.03
C LEU A 63 13.06 26.71 -10.17
N GLN A 64 13.92 25.93 -9.52
CA GLN A 64 15.37 25.87 -9.69
C GLN A 64 15.70 24.61 -10.48
N GLU A 65 16.80 24.62 -11.24
CA GLU A 65 17.26 23.47 -12.03
C GLU A 65 18.36 22.72 -11.29
N CYS A 66 18.23 21.40 -11.15
CA CYS A 66 19.24 20.57 -10.50
C CYS A 66 20.48 20.41 -11.40
N HIS A 67 21.67 20.68 -10.86
CA HIS A 67 22.94 20.50 -11.57
C HIS A 67 23.14 19.06 -12.09
N SER A 68 22.99 18.04 -11.24
CA SER A 68 23.27 16.65 -11.64
C SER A 68 22.23 16.00 -12.55
N CYS A 69 20.98 16.48 -12.59
CA CYS A 69 19.89 15.77 -13.29
C CYS A 69 18.91 16.64 -14.10
N ALA A 70 19.14 17.95 -14.19
CA ALA A 70 18.28 18.94 -14.85
C ALA A 70 16.80 18.99 -14.37
N LYS A 71 16.41 18.20 -13.35
CA LYS A 71 15.05 18.23 -12.76
C LYS A 71 14.77 19.62 -12.23
N LYS A 72 13.67 20.22 -12.70
CA LYS A 72 13.17 21.53 -12.24
C LYS A 72 12.25 21.33 -11.04
N ALA A 73 12.55 21.98 -9.92
CA ALA A 73 11.81 21.84 -8.67
C ALA A 73 11.87 23.13 -7.84
N PRO A 74 10.86 23.44 -6.99
CA PRO A 74 10.91 24.63 -6.12
C PRO A 74 12.07 24.50 -5.10
N LEU A 75 12.56 25.63 -4.57
CA LEU A 75 13.77 25.65 -3.73
C LEU A 75 13.66 24.73 -2.49
N CYS A 76 12.46 24.52 -1.95
CA CYS A 76 12.26 23.58 -0.84
C CYS A 76 12.66 22.13 -1.15
N MET A 77 12.72 21.74 -2.43
CA MET A 77 13.17 20.41 -2.89
C MET A 77 14.71 20.28 -2.99
N PHE A 78 15.44 21.29 -2.53
CA PHE A 78 16.89 21.31 -2.38
C PHE A 78 17.20 21.37 -0.88
N LYS A 79 18.30 20.72 -0.44
CA LYS A 79 18.72 20.79 0.97
C LYS A 79 19.05 22.25 1.32
N ILE A 80 18.84 22.67 2.57
CA ILE A 80 18.99 24.10 2.95
C ILE A 80 20.42 24.61 2.70
N ALA A 81 21.45 23.76 2.82
CA ALA A 81 22.82 24.10 2.42
C ALA A 81 22.94 24.49 0.93
N GLU A 82 22.25 23.78 0.04
CA GLU A 82 22.20 24.04 -1.41
C GLU A 82 21.51 25.39 -1.75
N TRP A 83 20.77 26.00 -0.81
CA TRP A 83 20.16 27.31 -1.05
C TRP A 83 21.20 28.42 -1.07
N PHE A 84 22.33 28.23 -0.38
CA PHE A 84 23.46 29.16 -0.36
C PHE A 84 24.45 28.91 -1.51
N SER A 85 24.45 27.69 -2.08
CA SER A 85 25.18 27.37 -3.31
C SER A 85 24.70 28.22 -4.49
N ASP A 86 25.64 28.52 -5.39
CA ASP A 86 25.38 29.12 -6.70
C ASP A 86 24.26 28.40 -7.46
N LYS A 87 23.35 29.15 -8.07
CA LYS A 87 22.14 28.62 -8.74
C LYS A 87 22.43 27.54 -9.79
N LYS A 88 23.62 27.55 -10.40
CA LYS A 88 24.08 26.59 -11.42
C LYS A 88 24.62 25.27 -10.85
N ASN A 89 24.93 25.25 -9.55
CA ASN A 89 25.64 24.15 -8.88
C ASN A 89 24.74 23.40 -7.88
N ARG A 90 23.47 23.81 -7.74
CA ARG A 90 22.54 23.27 -6.74
C ARG A 90 22.10 21.85 -7.06
N ASN A 91 22.17 20.97 -6.07
CA ASN A 91 21.68 19.60 -6.19
C ASN A 91 20.32 19.43 -5.51
N CYS A 92 19.35 18.88 -6.24
CA CYS A 92 18.05 18.53 -5.65
C CYS A 92 18.22 17.41 -4.62
N ILE A 93 17.25 17.28 -3.71
CA ILE A 93 17.37 16.34 -2.59
C ILE A 93 17.58 14.89 -3.03
N ASP A 94 17.00 14.47 -4.16
CA ASP A 94 17.18 13.12 -4.69
C ASP A 94 18.65 12.87 -5.09
N CYS A 95 19.28 13.82 -5.80
CA CYS A 95 20.70 13.72 -6.17
C CYS A 95 21.62 13.81 -4.94
N ALA A 96 21.32 14.72 -4.01
CA ALA A 96 22.07 14.83 -2.76
C ALA A 96 21.93 13.57 -1.89
N ALA A 97 20.81 12.84 -1.99
CA ALA A 97 20.63 11.56 -1.31
C ALA A 97 21.42 10.42 -1.98
N THR A 98 21.60 10.43 -3.31
CA THR A 98 22.47 9.48 -4.03
C THR A 98 23.92 9.59 -3.57
N PHE A 99 24.47 10.82 -3.49
CA PHE A 99 25.84 11.03 -3.02
C PHE A 99 26.06 10.55 -1.58
N GLU A 100 25.13 10.83 -0.67
CA GLU A 100 25.18 10.33 0.72
C GLU A 100 24.99 8.81 0.82
N ALA A 101 24.18 8.20 -0.06
CA ALA A 101 23.98 6.76 -0.10
C ALA A 101 25.25 6.00 -0.46
N LEU A 102 26.06 6.51 -1.39
CA LEU A 102 27.37 5.96 -1.73
C LEU A 102 28.31 5.97 -0.52
N GLY A 103 28.33 7.06 0.26
CA GLY A 103 29.08 7.13 1.52
C GLY A 103 28.63 6.10 2.55
N LEU A 104 27.31 5.93 2.74
CA LEU A 104 26.76 4.88 3.62
C LEU A 104 27.18 3.48 3.16
N PHE A 105 27.11 3.20 1.87
CA PHE A 105 27.52 1.90 1.30
C PHE A 105 29.01 1.64 1.52
N GLN A 106 29.88 2.63 1.31
CA GLN A 106 31.32 2.54 1.57
C GLN A 106 31.64 2.30 3.06
N THR A 107 30.80 2.79 3.98
CA THR A 107 30.92 2.47 5.43
C THR A 107 30.38 1.09 5.82
N GLY A 108 29.97 0.26 4.86
CA GLY A 108 29.55 -1.14 5.08
C GLY A 108 28.06 -1.36 5.29
N TYR A 109 27.20 -0.35 5.08
CA TYR A 109 25.74 -0.56 5.13
C TYR A 109 25.26 -1.37 3.91
N HIS A 110 24.45 -2.40 4.14
CA HIS A 110 23.91 -3.24 3.09
C HIS A 110 22.86 -2.51 2.22
N SER A 111 22.79 -2.84 0.93
CA SER A 111 21.89 -2.18 -0.04
C SER A 111 20.41 -2.26 0.35
N SER A 112 19.95 -3.38 0.94
CA SER A 112 18.57 -3.53 1.45
C SER A 112 18.23 -2.64 2.66
N VAL A 113 19.24 -2.10 3.34
CA VAL A 113 19.05 -1.09 4.40
C VAL A 113 19.03 0.32 3.80
N ILE A 114 19.88 0.57 2.80
CA ILE A 114 20.04 1.85 2.12
C ILE A 114 18.89 2.14 1.17
N ILE A 115 18.30 1.15 0.49
CA ILE A 115 17.22 1.37 -0.49
C ILE A 115 15.87 1.02 0.15
N ARG A 116 14.94 1.98 0.15
CA ARG A 116 13.64 1.90 0.85
C ARG A 116 12.51 2.32 -0.08
N GLN A 117 11.34 1.70 0.07
CA GLN A 117 10.13 2.05 -0.67
C GLN A 117 9.32 3.10 0.11
N CYS A 118 8.86 4.15 -0.56
CA CYS A 118 8.01 5.18 0.07
C CYS A 118 6.56 4.70 0.20
N SER A 119 5.92 4.90 1.36
CA SER A 119 4.51 4.53 1.58
C SER A 119 3.54 5.32 0.69
N VAL A 120 3.87 6.60 0.41
CA VAL A 120 3.02 7.53 -0.33
C VAL A 120 3.21 7.41 -1.85
N CYS A 121 4.43 7.62 -2.36
CA CYS A 121 4.67 7.59 -3.80
C CYS A 121 5.06 6.20 -4.34
N ARG A 122 5.33 5.22 -3.47
CA ARG A 122 5.65 3.81 -3.83
C ARG A 122 6.92 3.59 -4.65
N HIS A 123 7.62 4.67 -4.98
CA HIS A 123 8.97 4.63 -5.55
C HIS A 123 10.00 4.13 -4.54
N PHE A 124 11.01 3.41 -5.05
CA PHE A 124 12.22 3.13 -4.30
C PHE A 124 13.13 4.36 -4.30
N LYS A 125 13.72 4.65 -3.14
CA LYS A 125 14.67 5.75 -2.95
C LYS A 125 15.75 5.36 -1.94
N TYR A 126 16.88 6.05 -1.98
CA TYR A 126 17.90 5.89 -0.95
C TYR A 126 17.46 6.47 0.40
N LEU A 127 17.93 5.89 1.49
CA LEU A 127 17.62 6.20 2.88
C LEU A 127 17.77 7.69 3.25
N PRO A 128 18.78 8.44 2.75
CA PRO A 128 18.86 9.88 3.00
C PRO A 128 17.68 10.68 2.41
N SER A 129 16.93 10.12 1.44
CA SER A 129 15.69 10.70 0.92
C SER A 129 14.53 10.65 1.92
N PHE A 130 14.69 9.99 3.07
CA PHE A 130 13.70 9.87 4.14
C PHE A 130 14.12 10.60 5.42
N ILE A 131 15.43 10.82 5.63
CA ILE A 131 15.99 11.39 6.85
C ILE A 131 16.22 12.89 6.67
N SER A 132 15.47 13.71 7.42
CA SER A 132 15.85 15.10 7.65
C SER A 132 17.00 15.15 8.67
N TRP A 133 18.10 15.81 8.31
CA TRP A 133 19.37 15.87 9.06
C TRP A 133 19.25 16.42 10.50
N SER A 134 18.09 16.97 10.89
CA SER A 134 17.89 17.66 12.17
C SER A 134 16.84 17.06 13.12
N LYS A 135 16.04 16.05 12.71
CA LYS A 135 14.84 15.65 13.48
C LYS A 135 14.53 14.15 13.60
N HIS A 136 15.34 13.25 13.06
CA HIS A 136 15.04 11.82 13.16
C HIS A 136 15.25 11.27 14.58
N LYS A 137 14.17 10.95 15.31
CA LYS A 137 14.25 10.14 16.52
C LYS A 137 14.50 8.68 16.12
N PRO A 138 15.40 7.92 16.77
CA PRO A 138 15.74 6.53 16.39
C PRO A 138 14.60 5.52 16.33
N HIS A 139 13.37 5.89 16.70
CA HIS A 139 12.20 5.01 16.80
C HIS A 139 11.01 5.45 15.94
N ASP A 140 11.08 6.58 15.23
CA ASP A 140 10.01 6.96 14.30
C ASP A 140 10.18 6.18 12.97
N PRO A 141 9.15 5.48 12.47
CA PRO A 141 9.29 4.70 11.24
C PRO A 141 9.33 5.62 10.01
N LEU A 142 10.41 5.53 9.23
CA LEU A 142 10.63 6.25 7.98
C LEU A 142 9.70 5.75 6.84
N LYS A 143 8.41 6.06 6.93
CA LYS A 143 7.41 5.61 5.95
C LYS A 143 7.34 6.52 4.72
N ASP A 144 7.57 7.82 4.88
CA ASP A 144 7.35 8.80 3.82
C ASP A 144 8.67 9.47 3.41
N CYS A 145 9.00 9.46 2.12
CA CYS A 145 10.17 10.19 1.63
C CYS A 145 9.94 11.71 1.70
N PHE A 146 11.02 12.47 1.86
CA PHE A 146 10.98 13.91 2.08
C PHE A 146 10.35 14.68 0.91
N GLU A 147 10.50 14.22 -0.34
CA GLU A 147 9.76 14.78 -1.48
C GLU A 147 8.23 14.68 -1.29
N CYS A 148 7.73 13.56 -0.74
CA CYS A 148 6.30 13.41 -0.44
C CYS A 148 5.85 14.29 0.72
N GLN A 149 6.69 14.44 1.75
CA GLN A 149 6.43 15.34 2.87
C GLN A 149 6.32 16.79 2.36
N LEU A 150 7.35 17.29 1.67
CA LEU A 150 7.38 18.62 1.08
C LEU A 150 6.23 18.87 0.08
N ARG A 151 5.83 17.89 -0.73
CA ARG A 151 4.67 18.04 -1.63
C ARG A 151 3.38 18.27 -0.87
N ARG A 152 3.18 17.63 0.30
CA ARG A 152 2.04 17.92 1.18
C ARG A 152 2.16 19.33 1.78
N ASP A 153 3.35 19.71 2.23
CA ASP A 153 3.60 21.03 2.82
C ASP A 153 3.35 22.16 1.80
N ILE A 154 3.77 22.01 0.54
CA ILE A 154 3.45 22.93 -0.57
C ILE A 154 1.93 23.07 -0.75
N VAL A 155 1.20 21.95 -0.79
CA VAL A 155 -0.26 21.95 -0.99
C VAL A 155 -0.97 22.62 0.19
N GLN A 156 -0.53 22.35 1.41
CA GLN A 156 -1.08 22.95 2.62
C GLN A 156 -0.79 24.45 2.69
N TYR A 157 0.47 24.87 2.45
CA TYR A 157 0.84 26.29 2.38
C TYR A 157 0.03 27.06 1.32
N LYS A 158 -0.18 26.46 0.14
CA LYS A 158 -1.00 27.09 -0.93
C LYS A 158 -2.48 27.17 -0.60
N ARG A 159 -3.00 26.29 0.27
CA ARG A 159 -4.35 26.43 0.84
C ARG A 159 -4.37 27.58 1.85
N GLU A 160 -3.51 27.57 2.85
CA GLU A 160 -3.43 28.62 3.88
C GLU A 160 -3.16 30.02 3.29
N LEU A 161 -2.42 30.10 2.18
CA LEU A 161 -2.22 31.35 1.44
C LEU A 161 -3.50 31.81 0.74
N ARG A 162 -4.25 30.89 0.11
CA ARG A 162 -5.55 31.18 -0.50
C ARG A 162 -6.56 31.64 0.54
N ASP A 163 -6.68 30.90 1.64
CA ASP A 163 -7.64 31.19 2.71
C ASP A 163 -7.39 32.60 3.28
N ARG A 164 -6.13 32.98 3.49
CA ARG A 164 -5.74 34.36 3.88
C ARG A 164 -6.03 35.42 2.82
N TYR A 165 -5.91 35.09 1.52
CA TYR A 165 -6.29 36.03 0.46
C TYR A 165 -7.81 36.21 0.38
N GLU A 166 -8.59 35.13 0.52
CA GLU A 166 -10.06 35.19 0.55
C GLU A 166 -10.57 35.95 1.77
N GLU A 167 -9.95 35.76 2.95
CA GLU A 167 -10.23 36.56 4.15
C GLU A 167 -9.91 38.05 3.95
N LYS A 168 -8.72 38.39 3.41
CA LYS A 168 -8.35 39.78 3.11
C LYS A 168 -9.29 40.43 2.08
N LEU A 169 -9.76 39.68 1.07
CA LEU A 169 -10.75 40.16 0.09
C LEU A 169 -12.16 40.38 0.69
N GLN A 170 -12.51 39.67 1.76
CA GLN A 170 -13.74 39.92 2.52
C GLN A 170 -13.62 41.15 3.45
N GLN A 171 -12.41 41.42 3.96
CA GLN A 171 -12.12 42.58 4.81
C GLN A 171 -11.95 43.88 3.99
N GLU A 172 -11.32 43.80 2.82
CA GLU A 172 -11.17 44.89 1.85
C GLU A 172 -11.74 44.47 0.49
N PRO A 173 -13.05 44.67 0.23
CA PRO A 173 -13.63 44.47 -1.09
C PRO A 173 -13.03 45.46 -2.08
N VAL A 174 -12.09 44.98 -2.90
CA VAL A 174 -11.36 45.78 -3.88
C VAL A 174 -12.32 46.31 -4.96
N LEU A 175 -12.41 47.64 -5.05
CA LEU A 175 -13.31 48.44 -5.91
C LEU A 175 -14.78 48.52 -5.43
N GLY A 176 -15.01 49.34 -4.41
CA GLY A 176 -16.26 50.10 -4.30
C GLY A 176 -16.21 51.37 -5.15
N ASP A 177 -17.35 51.78 -5.73
CA ASP A 177 -17.46 52.88 -6.71
C ASP A 177 -17.03 54.26 -6.19
N ASP A 178 -15.87 54.75 -6.65
CA ASP A 178 -15.59 56.18 -6.72
C ASP A 178 -16.27 56.79 -7.96
N ASN A 179 -17.56 57.07 -7.86
CA ASN A 179 -18.15 58.37 -8.27
C ASN A 179 -19.68 58.45 -8.02
N GLN A 180 -20.05 59.03 -6.88
CA GLN A 180 -21.36 59.66 -6.75
C GLN A 180 -21.41 60.96 -7.58
N THR A 181 -22.13 60.98 -8.69
CA THR A 181 -22.78 62.23 -9.18
C THR A 181 -24.18 61.96 -9.73
N SER A 182 -25.17 62.17 -8.85
CA SER A 182 -26.53 62.64 -9.16
C SER A 182 -27.16 62.34 -10.53
N ARG A 183 -28.24 61.53 -10.53
CA ARG A 183 -29.55 61.98 -11.06
C ARG A 183 -30.73 61.13 -10.58
N THR A 184 -31.83 61.84 -10.39
CA THR A 184 -33.14 61.41 -9.90
C THR A 184 -33.88 60.41 -10.81
N GLY A 185 -34.61 59.47 -10.20
CA GLY A 185 -35.97 59.14 -10.63
C GLY A 185 -36.30 57.66 -10.95
N GLY A 186 -37.38 57.17 -10.31
CA GLY A 186 -38.17 56.03 -10.79
C GLY A 186 -37.66 54.64 -10.38
N GLY A 187 -38.45 53.92 -9.59
CA GLY A 187 -38.11 52.55 -9.20
C GLY A 187 -38.65 51.47 -10.15
N LYS A 188 -38.00 50.31 -10.14
CA LYS A 188 -38.62 48.96 -10.11
C LYS A 188 -37.57 47.89 -9.84
N GLU A 189 -38.05 46.69 -9.53
CA GLU A 189 -37.30 45.52 -9.08
C GLU A 189 -36.10 45.17 -9.98
N ALA A 190 -34.95 44.87 -9.38
CA ALA A 190 -33.79 44.29 -10.06
C ALA A 190 -33.42 42.95 -9.43
N VAL A 191 -33.60 41.89 -10.21
CA VAL A 191 -33.24 40.50 -9.85
C VAL A 191 -31.73 40.38 -9.64
N SER A 192 -31.31 39.56 -8.67
CA SER A 192 -29.90 39.28 -8.39
C SER A 192 -29.21 38.54 -9.56
N GLN A 193 -28.65 39.29 -10.51
CA GLN A 193 -27.73 38.73 -11.49
C GLN A 193 -26.35 38.54 -10.85
N GLN A 194 -25.97 37.27 -10.65
CA GLN A 194 -24.60 36.91 -10.29
C GLN A 194 -23.68 37.21 -11.48
N GLY A 195 -23.00 38.37 -11.43
CA GLY A 195 -21.95 38.70 -12.39
C GLY A 195 -20.78 37.73 -12.25
N ALA A 196 -20.44 37.02 -13.32
CA ALA A 196 -19.28 36.15 -13.36
C ALA A 196 -17.99 36.98 -13.26
N THR A 197 -17.23 36.83 -12.18
CA THR A 197 -15.95 37.53 -12.01
C THR A 197 -14.86 36.88 -12.88
N TYR A 198 -13.84 37.66 -13.25
CA TYR A 198 -12.68 37.16 -14.00
C TYR A 198 -12.03 35.93 -13.34
N ALA A 199 -11.99 35.88 -12.00
CA ALA A 199 -11.54 34.72 -11.24
C ALA A 199 -12.34 33.43 -11.55
N SER A 200 -13.66 33.53 -11.72
CA SER A 200 -14.52 32.39 -12.04
C SER A 200 -14.29 31.79 -13.43
N VAL A 201 -13.85 32.62 -14.38
CA VAL A 201 -13.52 32.24 -15.77
C VAL A 201 -12.15 31.56 -15.84
N VAL A 202 -11.19 31.98 -15.02
CA VAL A 202 -9.81 31.43 -15.01
C VAL A 202 -9.71 30.14 -14.19
N THR A 203 -10.60 29.90 -13.22
CA THR A 203 -10.56 28.68 -12.37
C THR A 203 -11.36 27.48 -12.92
N LYS A 204 -12.31 27.70 -13.83
CA LYS A 204 -13.05 26.61 -14.49
C LYS A 204 -12.43 26.31 -15.86
N GLY A 205 -11.51 25.36 -15.88
CA GLY A 205 -11.01 24.78 -17.13
C GLY A 205 -12.16 24.22 -17.97
N PHE A 206 -11.97 24.27 -19.31
CA PHE A 206 -12.94 23.84 -20.32
C PHE A 206 -13.68 22.55 -19.94
N THR A 207 -15.01 22.67 -19.86
CA THR A 207 -15.94 21.53 -19.80
C THR A 207 -17.08 21.79 -20.78
N ASP A 208 -16.76 21.78 -22.07
CA ASP A 208 -17.77 21.85 -23.12
C ASP A 208 -18.65 20.59 -23.08
N SER A 209 -19.95 20.84 -23.00
CA SER A 209 -20.99 19.82 -22.96
C SER A 209 -21.89 19.93 -24.19
N LYS A 210 -21.95 18.83 -24.95
CA LYS A 210 -23.10 18.36 -25.77
C LYS A 210 -23.50 19.09 -27.05
N SER A 211 -23.72 18.25 -28.07
CA SER A 211 -24.95 18.17 -28.88
C SER A 211 -25.12 16.69 -29.28
N SER A 212 -26.18 15.95 -28.91
CA SER A 212 -27.51 15.84 -29.56
C SER A 212 -27.44 15.52 -31.07
N SER A 213 -28.21 14.60 -31.68
CA SER A 213 -29.29 13.69 -31.22
C SER A 213 -29.86 12.89 -32.42
N SER A 214 -30.34 11.64 -32.26
CA SER A 214 -31.44 11.09 -33.10
C SER A 214 -32.01 9.75 -32.60
N THR A 215 -33.18 9.85 -31.95
CA THR A 215 -34.39 8.99 -31.98
C THR A 215 -34.49 7.69 -32.83
N ASN A 216 -35.03 6.65 -32.17
CA ASN A 216 -36.04 5.63 -32.56
C ASN A 216 -35.59 4.19 -32.24
N GLU A 217 -36.17 3.46 -31.30
CA GLU A 217 -37.56 2.95 -31.10
C GLU A 217 -37.74 1.48 -31.57
N ASN A 218 -38.43 0.70 -30.73
CA ASN A 218 -38.91 -0.68 -30.95
C ASN A 218 -37.83 -1.79 -31.02
N SER A 219 -38.06 -3.02 -30.52
CA SER A 219 -39.24 -3.62 -29.88
C SER A 219 -38.88 -4.68 -28.83
N GLN A 220 -39.88 -5.06 -28.03
CA GLN A 220 -39.86 -6.21 -27.11
C GLN A 220 -39.53 -7.53 -27.81
N LEU A 221 -38.91 -8.49 -27.10
CA LEU A 221 -39.51 -9.81 -26.94
C LEU A 221 -38.97 -10.53 -25.69
N ARG A 222 -39.87 -11.18 -24.95
CA ARG A 222 -39.55 -12.12 -23.87
C ARG A 222 -39.43 -13.52 -24.48
N THR A 223 -38.50 -14.33 -23.97
CA THR A 223 -38.68 -15.80 -23.96
C THR A 223 -38.07 -16.38 -22.69
N THR A 224 -38.94 -16.70 -21.74
CA THR A 224 -38.71 -17.74 -20.73
C THR A 224 -38.78 -19.11 -21.39
N GLU A 225 -37.87 -20.02 -21.06
CA GLU A 225 -38.20 -21.45 -21.05
C GLU A 225 -37.30 -22.23 -20.08
N ASN A 226 -37.93 -23.13 -19.33
CA ASN A 226 -37.32 -24.02 -18.35
C ASN A 226 -37.14 -25.44 -18.92
N THR A 227 -36.47 -26.29 -18.12
CA THR A 227 -36.44 -27.78 -18.16
C THR A 227 -35.58 -28.42 -19.29
N ALA A 228 -35.00 -29.63 -19.11
CA ALA A 228 -35.14 -30.58 -18.01
C ALA A 228 -33.84 -31.28 -17.53
N GLN A 229 -33.91 -31.65 -16.25
CA GLN A 229 -33.25 -32.77 -15.55
C GLN A 229 -32.87 -33.99 -16.41
N LEU A 230 -31.76 -34.64 -16.04
CA LEU A 230 -31.54 -36.08 -16.19
C LEU A 230 -30.76 -36.62 -14.97
N ASN A 231 -31.47 -37.33 -14.09
CA ASN A 231 -30.89 -38.11 -12.99
C ASN A 231 -30.68 -39.57 -13.45
N VAL A 232 -29.56 -40.18 -13.06
CA VAL A 232 -29.37 -41.65 -13.04
C VAL A 232 -28.69 -42.01 -11.69
N PRO A 233 -29.02 -43.15 -11.05
CA PRO A 233 -28.88 -43.28 -9.59
C PRO A 233 -27.51 -43.73 -9.05
N ASP A 234 -27.43 -43.60 -7.73
CA ASP A 234 -26.35 -43.95 -6.79
C ASP A 234 -26.12 -45.47 -6.64
N GLU A 235 -24.87 -45.92 -6.75
CA GLU A 235 -24.40 -47.20 -6.19
C GLU A 235 -23.00 -47.05 -5.56
N GLY A 236 -22.89 -47.39 -4.28
CA GLY A 236 -21.61 -47.57 -3.59
C GLY A 236 -21.38 -46.62 -2.41
N ARG A 237 -21.87 -47.00 -1.21
CA ARG A 237 -21.54 -46.34 0.08
C ARG A 237 -20.07 -46.55 0.48
N VAL A 238 -19.15 -45.95 -0.26
CA VAL A 238 -17.83 -45.57 0.24
C VAL A 238 -18.03 -44.28 1.05
N ARG A 239 -17.33 -44.14 2.19
CA ARG A 239 -17.34 -42.89 2.98
C ARG A 239 -16.80 -41.75 2.12
N THR A 240 -17.67 -41.01 1.45
CA THR A 240 -17.31 -39.89 0.58
C THR A 240 -16.98 -38.68 1.44
N TRP A 241 -15.69 -38.53 1.75
CA TRP A 241 -15.16 -37.27 2.27
C TRP A 241 -15.54 -36.19 1.24
N LYS A 242 -16.33 -35.19 1.65
CA LYS A 242 -17.00 -34.21 0.77
C LYS A 242 -16.03 -33.18 0.17
N SER A 243 -15.02 -33.66 -0.57
CA SER A 243 -14.04 -32.81 -1.24
C SER A 243 -14.67 -31.92 -2.31
N PHE A 244 -13.92 -30.93 -2.77
CA PHE A 244 -14.26 -30.19 -3.98
C PHE A 244 -12.98 -29.89 -4.77
N SER A 245 -13.11 -29.79 -6.09
CA SER A 245 -12.02 -29.33 -6.95
C SER A 245 -12.45 -28.05 -7.69
N THR A 246 -11.47 -27.21 -8.02
CA THR A 246 -11.69 -25.97 -8.76
C THR A 246 -10.53 -25.73 -9.73
N GLY A 247 -10.78 -24.98 -10.80
CA GLY A 247 -9.73 -24.42 -11.65
C GLY A 247 -9.38 -23.00 -11.20
N LEU A 248 -8.28 -22.43 -11.70
CA LEU A 248 -7.95 -21.02 -11.46
C LEU A 248 -9.06 -20.08 -11.95
N ASP A 249 -9.37 -19.06 -11.15
CA ASP A 249 -10.29 -17.99 -11.52
C ASP A 249 -9.58 -16.94 -12.40
N GLU A 250 -10.06 -16.78 -13.63
CA GLU A 250 -9.47 -15.87 -14.62
C GLU A 250 -9.49 -14.40 -14.15
N SER A 251 -10.54 -13.96 -13.44
CA SER A 251 -10.66 -12.60 -12.93
C SER A 251 -9.58 -12.31 -11.86
N PHE A 252 -9.29 -13.27 -10.98
CA PHE A 252 -8.19 -13.13 -10.03
C PHE A 252 -6.83 -13.16 -10.73
N CYS A 253 -6.62 -14.01 -11.73
CA CYS A 253 -5.38 -14.03 -12.53
C CYS A 253 -5.15 -12.72 -13.29
N ALA A 254 -6.18 -12.15 -13.93
CA ALA A 254 -6.10 -10.87 -14.64
C ALA A 254 -5.74 -9.71 -13.68
N LYS A 255 -6.35 -9.68 -12.49
CA LYS A 255 -6.00 -8.71 -11.42
C LYS A 255 -4.56 -8.88 -10.96
N VAL A 256 -4.12 -10.10 -10.68
CA VAL A 256 -2.73 -10.39 -10.28
C VAL A 256 -1.73 -9.99 -11.36
N LEU A 257 -2.03 -10.22 -12.65
CA LEU A 257 -1.21 -9.77 -13.77
C LEU A 257 -1.05 -8.24 -13.82
N GLN A 258 -2.12 -7.48 -13.58
CA GLN A 258 -2.07 -6.02 -13.53
C GLN A 258 -1.16 -5.53 -12.37
N VAL A 259 -1.24 -6.17 -11.21
CA VAL A 259 -0.35 -5.88 -10.06
C VAL A 259 1.09 -6.26 -10.37
N LEU A 260 1.32 -7.41 -11.00
CA LEU A 260 2.66 -7.87 -11.41
C LEU A 260 3.34 -6.89 -12.35
N LYS A 261 2.64 -6.40 -13.39
CA LYS A 261 3.15 -5.37 -14.30
C LYS A 261 3.51 -4.08 -13.56
N THR A 262 2.62 -3.62 -12.67
CA THR A 262 2.82 -2.38 -11.90
C THR A 262 4.02 -2.48 -10.94
N SER A 263 4.12 -3.59 -10.21
CA SER A 263 5.21 -3.85 -9.26
C SER A 263 6.53 -4.23 -9.94
N PHE A 264 6.50 -4.77 -11.17
CA PHE A 264 7.71 -5.05 -11.93
C PHE A 264 8.48 -3.76 -12.29
N SER A 265 7.77 -2.68 -12.64
CA SER A 265 8.40 -1.36 -12.84
C SER A 265 9.09 -0.83 -11.56
N GLN A 266 8.55 -1.17 -10.38
CA GLN A 266 9.18 -0.83 -9.10
C GLN A 266 10.43 -1.69 -8.82
N LEU A 267 10.46 -2.95 -9.27
CA LEU A 267 11.67 -3.78 -9.22
C LEU A 267 12.76 -3.29 -10.18
N GLU A 268 12.38 -2.83 -11.37
CA GLU A 268 13.30 -2.17 -12.31
C GLU A 268 13.94 -0.93 -11.66
N GLU A 269 13.14 -0.06 -11.04
CA GLU A 269 13.62 1.12 -10.30
C GLU A 269 14.59 0.72 -9.16
N LYS A 270 14.18 -0.23 -8.31
CA LYS A 270 15.04 -0.78 -7.24
C LYS A 270 16.36 -1.30 -7.78
N THR A 271 16.32 -2.10 -8.85
CA THR A 271 17.52 -2.72 -9.42
C THR A 271 18.47 -1.69 -10.02
N LYS A 272 17.93 -0.65 -10.67
CA LYS A 272 18.73 0.49 -11.17
C LYS A 272 19.42 1.23 -10.04
N LEU A 273 18.73 1.49 -8.92
CA LEU A 273 19.33 2.12 -7.73
C LEU A 273 20.42 1.24 -7.08
N GLU A 274 20.24 -0.09 -7.08
CA GLU A 274 21.25 -1.04 -6.60
C GLU A 274 22.50 -1.03 -7.49
N LEU A 275 22.34 -1.02 -8.82
CA LEU A 275 23.46 -0.91 -9.77
C LEU A 275 24.19 0.42 -9.64
N GLN A 276 23.49 1.53 -9.51
CA GLN A 276 24.09 2.85 -9.25
C GLN A 276 24.90 2.86 -7.94
N LEU A 277 24.40 2.22 -6.88
CA LEU A 277 25.11 2.12 -5.60
C LEU A 277 26.39 1.27 -5.70
N LEU A 278 26.35 0.23 -6.53
CA LEU A 278 27.48 -0.61 -6.91
C LEU A 278 28.39 0.01 -8.00
N GLN A 279 28.18 1.28 -8.37
CA GLN A 279 28.92 1.99 -9.43
C GLN A 279 28.94 1.23 -10.78
N SER A 280 27.88 0.45 -11.03
CA SER A 280 27.68 -0.36 -12.24
C SER A 280 26.67 0.31 -13.16
N ASP A 281 26.75 0.04 -14.48
CA ASP A 281 25.83 0.64 -15.45
C ASP A 281 24.37 0.18 -15.20
N PRO A 282 23.44 1.11 -14.93
CA PRO A 282 22.02 0.79 -14.72
C PRO A 282 21.32 0.13 -15.91
N GLN A 283 21.91 0.14 -17.12
CA GLN A 283 21.37 -0.57 -18.28
C GLN A 283 21.35 -2.10 -18.08
N PHE A 284 22.25 -2.66 -17.24
CA PHE A 284 22.29 -4.10 -16.95
C PHE A 284 21.19 -4.60 -15.99
N TRP A 285 20.20 -3.75 -15.64
CA TRP A 285 19.15 -4.08 -14.67
C TRP A 285 18.37 -5.37 -15.01
N GLN A 286 18.14 -5.66 -16.30
CA GLN A 286 17.40 -6.87 -16.70
C GLN A 286 18.13 -8.15 -16.30
N ILE A 287 19.45 -8.19 -16.52
CA ILE A 287 20.29 -9.34 -16.17
C ILE A 287 20.36 -9.48 -14.65
N ALA A 288 20.63 -8.38 -13.94
CA ALA A 288 20.72 -8.37 -12.48
C ALA A 288 19.39 -8.75 -11.79
N LEU A 289 18.24 -8.26 -12.30
CA LEU A 289 16.93 -8.61 -11.77
C LEU A 289 16.55 -10.06 -12.05
N ARG A 290 16.82 -10.56 -13.27
CA ARG A 290 16.58 -11.97 -13.64
C ARG A 290 17.34 -12.91 -12.70
N ASP A 291 18.64 -12.66 -12.53
CA ASP A 291 19.52 -13.44 -11.67
C ASP A 291 19.04 -13.47 -10.20
N LYS A 292 18.53 -12.36 -9.67
CA LYS A 292 17.88 -12.31 -8.35
C LYS A 292 16.58 -13.12 -8.29
N LEU A 293 15.70 -12.96 -9.27
CA LEU A 293 14.40 -13.64 -9.32
C LEU A 293 14.56 -15.17 -9.49
N LEU A 294 15.57 -15.63 -10.22
CA LEU A 294 15.92 -17.05 -10.31
C LEU A 294 16.38 -17.62 -8.95
N ARG A 295 17.25 -16.92 -8.20
CA ARG A 295 17.61 -17.33 -6.83
C ARG A 295 16.39 -17.40 -5.91
N VAL A 296 15.50 -16.41 -5.97
CA VAL A 296 14.25 -16.41 -5.20
C VAL A 296 13.37 -17.61 -5.56
N SER A 297 13.25 -17.94 -6.85
CA SER A 297 12.50 -19.12 -7.33
C SER A 297 13.08 -20.45 -6.83
N GLN A 298 14.41 -20.56 -6.76
CA GLN A 298 15.10 -21.72 -6.18
C GLN A 298 14.78 -21.89 -4.68
N LEU A 299 14.76 -20.80 -3.91
CA LEU A 299 14.40 -20.83 -2.48
C LEU A 299 12.94 -21.26 -2.25
N PHE A 300 12.00 -20.82 -3.10
CA PHE A 300 10.62 -21.32 -3.06
C PHE A 300 10.51 -22.81 -3.43
N SER A 301 11.40 -23.31 -4.27
CA SER A 301 11.37 -24.70 -4.76
C SER A 301 11.98 -25.69 -3.77
N SER A 302 13.03 -25.28 -3.04
CA SER A 302 13.64 -26.09 -1.98
C SER A 302 12.84 -26.14 -0.67
N GLN A 303 11.71 -25.41 -0.59
CA GLN A 303 10.94 -25.17 0.63
C GLN A 303 11.76 -24.55 1.79
N ALA A 304 12.88 -23.89 1.48
CA ALA A 304 13.73 -23.16 2.42
C ALA A 304 13.06 -21.83 2.87
N THR A 305 11.84 -21.95 3.40
CA THR A 305 10.97 -20.83 3.81
C THR A 305 11.55 -19.99 4.94
N ASP A 306 12.46 -20.55 5.74
CA ASP A 306 13.30 -19.89 6.72
C ASP A 306 14.33 -18.93 6.10
N GLN A 307 14.73 -19.17 4.85
CA GLN A 307 15.71 -18.37 4.10
C GLN A 307 15.04 -17.26 3.26
N ILE A 308 13.72 -17.33 3.03
CA ILE A 308 13.00 -16.37 2.18
C ILE A 308 12.74 -15.06 2.95
N GLN A 309 13.50 -14.03 2.61
CA GLN A 309 13.33 -12.69 3.17
C GLN A 309 12.21 -11.95 2.43
N PHE A 310 11.00 -11.94 2.99
CA PHE A 310 9.88 -11.14 2.46
C PHE A 310 10.05 -9.62 2.65
N ASN A 311 11.09 -9.18 3.37
CA ASN A 311 11.56 -7.79 3.35
C ASN A 311 12.03 -7.37 1.94
N ASP A 312 12.52 -8.31 1.12
CA ASP A 312 12.93 -8.05 -0.25
C ASP A 312 11.75 -8.01 -1.21
N ALA A 313 11.78 -7.07 -2.15
CA ALA A 313 10.67 -6.82 -3.08
C ALA A 313 10.55 -7.95 -4.12
N GLU A 314 11.69 -8.52 -4.52
CA GLU A 314 11.82 -9.67 -5.40
C GLU A 314 11.09 -10.90 -4.85
N SER A 315 11.27 -11.19 -3.54
CA SER A 315 10.55 -12.26 -2.83
C SER A 315 9.04 -12.04 -2.83
N ARG A 316 8.58 -10.80 -2.59
CA ARG A 316 7.15 -10.46 -2.61
C ARG A 316 6.53 -10.53 -4.01
N TRP A 317 7.27 -10.13 -5.04
CA TRP A 317 6.82 -10.20 -6.44
C TRP A 317 6.75 -11.64 -6.95
N ALA A 318 7.76 -12.45 -6.66
CA ALA A 318 7.77 -13.87 -7.01
C ALA A 318 6.62 -14.62 -6.31
N TYR A 319 6.37 -14.35 -5.03
CA TYR A 319 5.21 -14.88 -4.32
C TYR A 319 3.89 -14.41 -4.93
N LEU A 320 3.77 -13.10 -5.23
CA LEU A 320 2.57 -12.52 -5.84
C LEU A 320 2.17 -13.32 -7.09
N GLY A 321 3.13 -13.52 -8.00
CA GLY A 321 2.89 -14.19 -9.26
C GLY A 321 2.84 -15.71 -9.21
N THR A 322 3.35 -16.35 -8.16
CA THR A 322 3.28 -17.82 -8.00
C THR A 322 2.02 -18.27 -7.24
N TYR A 323 1.62 -17.54 -6.19
CA TYR A 323 0.67 -18.08 -5.19
C TYR A 323 -0.64 -17.29 -5.07
N THR A 324 -0.67 -16.00 -5.39
CA THR A 324 -1.79 -15.12 -4.98
C THR A 324 -3.11 -15.46 -5.67
N ALA A 325 -3.09 -15.69 -6.99
CA ALA A 325 -4.30 -16.06 -7.73
C ALA A 325 -4.83 -17.44 -7.30
N ALA A 326 -3.93 -18.39 -7.04
CA ALA A 326 -4.26 -19.73 -6.56
C ALA A 326 -4.91 -19.69 -5.16
N HIS A 327 -4.36 -18.89 -4.24
CA HIS A 327 -4.92 -18.71 -2.90
C HIS A 327 -6.29 -18.00 -2.93
N ALA A 328 -6.42 -16.94 -3.72
CA ALA A 328 -7.69 -16.24 -3.91
C ALA A 328 -8.78 -17.16 -4.48
N THR A 329 -8.43 -17.96 -5.49
CA THR A 329 -9.31 -18.98 -6.08
C THR A 329 -9.76 -19.99 -5.04
N LEU A 330 -8.83 -20.55 -4.24
CA LEU A 330 -9.15 -21.52 -3.18
C LEU A 330 -10.07 -20.94 -2.11
N VAL A 331 -9.86 -19.68 -1.69
CA VAL A 331 -10.74 -18.98 -0.73
C VAL A 331 -12.13 -18.77 -1.31
N HIS A 332 -12.22 -18.27 -2.54
CA HIS A 332 -13.48 -18.06 -3.24
C HIS A 332 -14.26 -19.38 -3.35
N ALA A 333 -13.63 -20.41 -3.91
CA ALA A 333 -14.22 -21.74 -4.08
C ALA A 333 -14.63 -22.37 -2.74
N THR A 334 -13.82 -22.23 -1.69
CA THR A 334 -14.19 -22.68 -0.33
C THR A 334 -15.52 -22.10 0.12
N VAL A 335 -15.70 -20.79 -0.04
CA VAL A 335 -16.87 -20.06 0.45
C VAL A 335 -18.10 -20.33 -0.43
N THR A 336 -17.93 -20.45 -1.75
CA THR A 336 -19.03 -20.72 -2.69
C THR A 336 -19.40 -22.19 -2.82
N SER A 337 -18.55 -23.13 -2.35
CA SER A 337 -18.76 -24.58 -2.50
C SER A 337 -20.01 -25.14 -1.81
N GLY A 338 -20.62 -24.40 -0.87
CA GLY A 338 -21.70 -24.89 -0.01
C GLY A 338 -21.28 -26.03 0.93
N ARG A 339 -19.98 -26.37 1.04
CA ARG A 339 -19.49 -27.44 1.94
C ARG A 339 -19.52 -27.06 3.42
N PHE A 340 -19.69 -25.78 3.72
CA PHE A 340 -19.68 -25.23 5.07
C PHE A 340 -20.95 -24.41 5.32
N GLU A 341 -22.00 -25.03 5.84
CA GLU A 341 -23.26 -24.31 6.09
C GLU A 341 -23.09 -23.10 7.04
N PRO A 342 -22.31 -23.17 8.14
CA PRO A 342 -22.09 -21.98 8.98
C PRO A 342 -21.40 -20.81 8.27
N LEU A 343 -20.51 -21.09 7.31
CA LEU A 343 -19.87 -20.06 6.49
C LEU A 343 -20.82 -19.50 5.43
N THR A 344 -21.63 -20.38 4.83
CA THR A 344 -22.68 -20.02 3.86
C THR A 344 -23.75 -19.13 4.51
N GLU A 345 -24.22 -19.49 5.71
CA GLU A 345 -25.09 -18.64 6.52
C GLU A 345 -24.43 -17.33 6.92
N PHE A 346 -23.16 -17.36 7.34
CA PHE A 346 -22.41 -16.18 7.76
C PHE A 346 -22.34 -15.15 6.62
N VAL A 347 -22.00 -15.58 5.40
CA VAL A 347 -22.00 -14.73 4.20
C VAL A 347 -23.38 -14.12 3.96
N LYS A 348 -24.43 -14.95 3.89
CA LYS A 348 -25.83 -14.48 3.71
C LYS A 348 -26.24 -13.45 4.78
N LYS A 349 -25.92 -13.70 6.05
CA LYS A 349 -26.25 -12.83 7.19
C LYS A 349 -25.40 -11.56 7.25
N SER A 350 -24.19 -11.57 6.67
CA SER A 350 -23.26 -10.44 6.71
C SER A 350 -23.79 -9.19 6.01
N HIS A 351 -24.59 -9.33 4.94
CA HIS A 351 -25.23 -8.22 4.23
C HIS A 351 -26.22 -7.42 5.08
N ASN A 352 -26.70 -7.98 6.20
CA ASN A 352 -27.57 -7.30 7.16
C ASN A 352 -26.79 -6.68 8.34
N MET A 353 -25.45 -6.77 8.35
CA MET A 353 -24.61 -6.18 9.39
C MET A 353 -24.22 -4.74 9.04
N GLU A 354 -24.43 -3.81 9.98
CA GLU A 354 -24.03 -2.41 9.83
C GLU A 354 -22.52 -2.25 9.55
N ARG A 355 -21.68 -3.14 10.09
CA ARG A 355 -20.22 -3.09 9.93
C ARG A 355 -19.54 -4.42 10.23
N LEU A 356 -19.29 -5.23 9.20
CA LEU A 356 -18.51 -6.46 9.34
C LEU A 356 -17.02 -6.15 9.59
N HIS A 357 -16.35 -6.96 10.41
CA HIS A 357 -14.90 -6.90 10.61
C HIS A 357 -14.30 -8.29 10.29
N VAL A 358 -13.28 -8.31 9.42
CA VAL A 358 -12.57 -9.52 8.99
C VAL A 358 -11.07 -9.36 9.25
N CYS A 359 -10.42 -10.42 9.76
CA CYS A 359 -9.00 -10.42 10.12
C CYS A 359 -8.25 -11.53 9.39
N CYS A 360 -7.29 -11.17 8.54
CA CYS A 360 -6.39 -12.10 7.87
C CYS A 360 -5.06 -12.19 8.64
N LEU A 361 -4.61 -13.40 9.01
CA LEU A 361 -3.36 -13.66 9.71
C LEU A 361 -2.36 -14.34 8.76
N GLY A 362 -1.16 -13.77 8.63
CA GLY A 362 -0.20 -14.16 7.58
C GLY A 362 -0.64 -13.70 6.19
N ALA A 363 -1.27 -12.53 6.12
CA ALA A 363 -2.05 -12.09 4.97
C ALA A 363 -1.22 -11.86 3.69
N GLY A 364 0.09 -11.61 3.82
CA GLY A 364 0.96 -11.26 2.69
C GLY A 364 0.35 -10.18 1.78
N PRO A 365 0.17 -10.43 0.47
CA PRO A 365 -0.43 -9.46 -0.45
C PRO A 365 -1.94 -9.27 -0.26
N GLY A 366 -2.62 -10.06 0.58
CA GLY A 366 -4.07 -10.01 0.80
C GLY A 366 -4.89 -10.89 -0.16
N SER A 367 -4.36 -12.06 -0.50
CA SER A 367 -4.99 -13.02 -1.43
C SER A 367 -6.40 -13.44 -1.02
N GLU A 368 -6.66 -13.50 0.28
CA GLU A 368 -7.92 -13.88 0.90
C GLU A 368 -9.00 -12.83 0.66
N ILE A 369 -8.59 -11.56 0.60
CA ILE A 369 -9.48 -10.44 0.31
C ILE A 369 -9.81 -10.43 -1.19
N LEU A 370 -8.82 -10.67 -2.05
CA LEU A 370 -9.05 -10.85 -3.49
C LEU A 370 -10.12 -11.94 -3.76
N GLY A 371 -10.04 -13.07 -3.05
CA GLY A 371 -11.00 -14.17 -3.16
C GLY A 371 -12.37 -13.96 -2.49
N LEU A 372 -12.52 -12.98 -1.59
CA LEU A 372 -13.70 -12.86 -0.72
C LEU A 372 -14.43 -11.52 -0.83
N HIS A 373 -13.79 -10.45 -1.31
CA HIS A 373 -14.35 -9.09 -1.23
C HIS A 373 -15.64 -8.88 -2.04
N GLN A 374 -15.89 -9.72 -3.05
CA GLN A 374 -17.11 -9.69 -3.86
C GLN A 374 -18.29 -10.41 -3.21
N LEU A 375 -18.01 -11.29 -2.25
CA LEU A 375 -19.01 -12.08 -1.51
C LEU A 375 -19.43 -11.42 -0.19
N LEU A 376 -18.74 -10.35 0.24
CA LEU A 376 -18.99 -9.66 1.50
C LEU A 376 -19.43 -8.21 1.28
N PRO A 377 -20.03 -7.56 2.30
CA PRO A 377 -20.50 -6.18 2.19
C PRO A 377 -19.36 -5.20 1.85
N SER A 378 -19.66 -4.19 1.02
CA SER A 378 -18.69 -3.16 0.61
C SER A 378 -18.18 -2.28 1.76
N ASN A 379 -18.89 -2.23 2.88
CA ASN A 379 -18.51 -1.56 4.14
C ASN A 379 -17.73 -2.47 5.11
N THR A 380 -17.27 -3.65 4.67
CA THR A 380 -16.45 -4.56 5.49
C THR A 380 -15.12 -3.91 5.88
N GLU A 381 -14.80 -3.89 7.18
CA GLU A 381 -13.48 -3.56 7.67
C GLU A 381 -12.53 -4.76 7.51
N TRP A 382 -11.58 -4.61 6.60
CA TRP A 382 -10.50 -5.56 6.39
C TRP A 382 -9.26 -5.20 7.21
N LEU A 383 -8.77 -6.15 8.00
CA LEU A 383 -7.48 -6.06 8.69
C LEU A 383 -6.55 -7.18 8.22
N LEU A 384 -5.42 -6.80 7.65
CA LEU A 384 -4.33 -7.70 7.27
C LEU A 384 -3.23 -7.60 8.33
N LEU A 385 -2.81 -8.75 8.84
CA LEU A 385 -1.78 -8.87 9.86
C LEU A 385 -0.69 -9.83 9.40
N ASP A 386 0.56 -9.36 9.39
CA ASP A 386 1.72 -10.10 8.90
C ASP A 386 3.01 -9.64 9.60
N ASN A 387 4.05 -10.47 9.65
CA ASN A 387 5.31 -10.10 10.30
C ASN A 387 6.18 -9.17 9.42
N CYS A 388 5.93 -9.14 8.11
CA CYS A 388 6.56 -8.24 7.16
C CYS A 388 5.65 -7.05 6.83
N GLU A 389 5.98 -5.85 7.34
CA GLU A 389 5.21 -4.62 7.05
C GLU A 389 5.24 -4.24 5.55
N GLN A 390 6.29 -4.65 4.82
CA GLN A 390 6.54 -4.27 3.43
C GLN A 390 5.55 -4.92 2.47
N TRP A 391 4.82 -5.96 2.91
CA TRP A 391 3.64 -6.46 2.21
C TRP A 391 2.54 -5.41 2.04
N ALA A 392 2.46 -4.41 2.91
CA ALA A 392 1.49 -3.32 2.78
C ALA A 392 1.61 -2.60 1.42
N HIS A 393 2.82 -2.48 0.85
CA HIS A 393 3.00 -1.92 -0.49
C HIS A 393 2.36 -2.79 -1.57
N THR A 394 2.54 -4.12 -1.50
CA THR A 394 1.95 -5.07 -2.47
C THR A 394 0.42 -5.12 -2.31
N ALA A 395 -0.06 -5.18 -1.07
CA ALA A 395 -1.48 -5.16 -0.75
C ALA A 395 -2.16 -3.85 -1.19
N GLN A 396 -1.47 -2.70 -1.12
CA GLN A 396 -1.97 -1.43 -1.62
C GLN A 396 -2.26 -1.50 -3.13
N ILE A 397 -1.32 -2.03 -3.92
CA ILE A 397 -1.49 -2.14 -5.37
C ILE A 397 -2.60 -3.14 -5.70
N LEU A 398 -2.63 -4.31 -5.04
CA LEU A 398 -3.64 -5.34 -5.32
C LEU A 398 -5.05 -4.93 -4.88
N LEU A 399 -5.21 -4.51 -3.63
CA LEU A 399 -6.51 -4.31 -3.02
C LEU A 399 -7.04 -2.89 -3.27
N GLN A 400 -6.24 -1.85 -3.02
CA GLN A 400 -6.71 -0.47 -3.22
C GLN A 400 -6.71 -0.09 -4.70
N ASP A 401 -5.58 -0.23 -5.41
CA ASP A 401 -5.46 0.35 -6.74
C ASP A 401 -6.14 -0.49 -7.83
N VAL A 402 -6.08 -1.82 -7.74
CA VAL A 402 -6.65 -2.77 -8.73
C VAL A 402 -8.05 -3.28 -8.34
N CYS A 403 -8.41 -3.31 -7.05
CA CYS A 403 -9.72 -3.78 -6.60
C CYS A 403 -10.60 -2.71 -5.93
N ASN A 404 -10.08 -1.52 -5.63
CA ASN A 404 -10.77 -0.47 -4.88
C ASN A 404 -11.37 -0.94 -3.54
N VAL A 405 -10.67 -1.84 -2.85
CA VAL A 405 -11.03 -2.37 -1.54
C VAL A 405 -10.16 -1.69 -0.46
N PRO A 406 -10.74 -0.87 0.42
CA PRO A 406 -10.00 -0.26 1.52
C PRO A 406 -9.67 -1.30 2.59
N PHE A 407 -8.45 -1.24 3.12
CA PHE A 407 -7.98 -2.15 4.17
C PHE A 407 -7.08 -1.44 5.18
N ARG A 408 -6.78 -2.14 6.28
CA ARG A 408 -5.77 -1.75 7.26
C ARG A 408 -4.69 -2.83 7.29
N TYR A 409 -3.43 -2.43 7.22
CA TYR A 409 -2.29 -3.34 7.38
C TYR A 409 -1.62 -3.10 8.74
N GLY A 410 -1.21 -4.16 9.42
CA GLY A 410 -0.52 -4.07 10.71
C GLY A 410 0.55 -5.14 10.89
N ALA A 411 1.62 -4.79 11.60
CA ALA A 411 2.64 -5.75 12.01
C ALA A 411 2.06 -6.76 13.02
N PHE A 412 2.34 -8.04 12.79
CA PHE A 412 1.94 -9.15 13.63
C PHE A 412 2.98 -10.26 13.56
N ASP A 413 3.71 -10.43 14.66
CA ASP A 413 4.65 -11.53 14.84
C ASP A 413 4.03 -12.56 15.79
N ILE A 414 3.92 -13.81 15.33
CA ILE A 414 3.38 -14.94 16.08
C ILE A 414 4.35 -15.41 17.19
N CYS A 415 5.65 -15.18 17.00
CA CYS A 415 6.72 -15.59 17.93
C CYS A 415 6.91 -14.57 19.07
N ASN A 416 6.54 -13.31 18.84
CA ASN A 416 6.75 -12.21 19.79
C ASN A 416 5.68 -12.19 20.90
N SER A 417 5.67 -13.26 21.69
CA SER A 417 4.81 -13.45 22.84
C SER A 417 5.10 -12.43 23.95
N GLN A 418 4.27 -11.38 24.02
CA GLN A 418 4.17 -10.42 25.14
C GLN A 418 5.46 -9.69 25.54
N GLY A 419 6.13 -9.02 24.60
CA GLY A 419 7.23 -8.09 24.87
C GLY A 419 6.78 -6.64 25.18
N ARG A 420 6.66 -6.28 26.46
CA ARG A 420 6.77 -4.91 27.04
C ARG A 420 6.03 -3.73 26.36
N SER A 421 4.89 -3.39 26.95
CA SER A 421 4.55 -2.03 27.41
C SER A 421 5.25 -0.81 26.77
N ASN A 422 4.61 -0.18 25.78
CA ASN A 422 4.63 1.29 25.66
C ASN A 422 3.33 1.82 25.04
N ARG A 423 2.41 2.29 25.90
CA ARG A 423 0.99 2.57 25.56
C ARG A 423 0.73 3.81 24.70
N ARG A 424 1.75 4.55 24.24
CA ARG A 424 1.56 5.94 23.78
C ARG A 424 1.44 6.20 22.28
N ASN A 425 1.78 5.28 21.37
CA ASN A 425 1.57 5.44 19.91
C ASN A 425 1.68 4.10 19.14
N MET A 426 0.95 3.05 19.54
CA MET A 426 0.97 1.77 18.79
C MET A 426 -0.14 1.72 17.72
N PRO A 427 0.18 1.38 16.46
CA PRO A 427 -0.84 1.05 15.47
C PRO A 427 -1.64 -0.19 15.92
N LEU A 428 -2.94 -0.19 15.62
CA LEU A 428 -3.89 -1.32 15.72
C LEU A 428 -3.43 -2.49 16.61
N THR A 429 -3.51 -2.35 17.94
CA THR A 429 -3.16 -3.46 18.84
C THR A 429 -4.01 -4.70 18.47
N PRO A 430 -3.41 -5.87 18.18
CA PRO A 430 -4.16 -7.03 17.70
C PRO A 430 -5.32 -7.44 18.63
N ASN A 431 -5.15 -7.23 19.94
CA ASN A 431 -6.18 -7.43 20.97
C ASN A 431 -7.52 -6.70 20.72
N TYR A 432 -7.54 -5.53 20.07
CA TYR A 432 -8.78 -4.81 19.75
C TYR A 432 -9.45 -5.41 18.51
N ALA A 433 -8.65 -5.72 17.50
CA ALA A 433 -9.11 -6.37 16.28
C ALA A 433 -9.76 -7.73 16.56
N PHE A 434 -9.08 -8.58 17.34
CA PHE A 434 -9.55 -9.94 17.67
C PHE A 434 -10.87 -9.96 18.46
N LYS A 435 -11.21 -8.88 19.16
CA LYS A 435 -12.52 -8.74 19.85
C LYS A 435 -13.66 -8.33 18.92
N LYS A 436 -13.36 -7.76 17.75
CA LYS A 436 -14.36 -7.27 16.79
C LYS A 436 -14.53 -8.18 15.57
N ALA A 437 -13.46 -8.82 15.13
CA ALA A 437 -13.49 -9.70 13.97
C ALA A 437 -14.47 -10.86 14.18
N LYS A 438 -15.32 -11.09 13.17
CA LYS A 438 -16.29 -12.20 13.14
C LYS A 438 -15.87 -13.32 12.19
N LEU A 439 -14.99 -13.01 11.24
CA LEU A 439 -14.29 -13.99 10.42
C LEU A 439 -12.78 -13.77 10.53
N PHE A 440 -12.06 -14.84 10.79
CA PHE A 440 -10.61 -14.93 10.77
C PHE A 440 -10.20 -15.82 9.59
N LEU A 441 -9.21 -15.37 8.83
CA LEU A 441 -8.69 -16.06 7.64
C LEU A 441 -7.22 -16.40 7.88
N LEU A 442 -6.85 -17.66 7.66
CA LEU A 442 -5.50 -18.18 7.86
C LEU A 442 -5.15 -19.07 6.66
N VAL A 443 -4.62 -18.46 5.59
CA VAL A 443 -4.38 -19.13 4.30
C VAL A 443 -2.89 -19.36 4.10
N LYS A 444 -2.49 -20.64 4.03
CA LYS A 444 -1.09 -21.13 4.09
C LYS A 444 -0.28 -20.69 5.34
N PHE A 445 -0.91 -20.02 6.30
CA PHE A 445 -0.25 -19.46 7.46
C PHE A 445 0.17 -20.52 8.49
N VAL A 446 -0.67 -21.53 8.74
CA VAL A 446 -0.42 -22.53 9.79
C VAL A 446 0.81 -23.36 9.48
N SER A 447 0.96 -23.83 8.23
CA SER A 447 2.15 -24.60 7.86
C SER A 447 3.45 -23.80 7.93
N ALA A 448 3.39 -22.46 7.78
CA ALA A 448 4.55 -21.58 7.98
C ALA A 448 4.91 -21.38 9.46
N ILE A 449 3.96 -21.49 10.39
CA ILE A 449 4.18 -21.19 11.82
C ILE A 449 4.22 -22.41 12.75
N GLN A 450 3.74 -23.58 12.32
CA GLN A 450 3.53 -24.74 13.19
C GLN A 450 4.79 -25.26 13.90
N ASN A 451 5.96 -24.99 13.32
CA ASN A 451 7.27 -25.38 13.86
C ASN A 451 7.96 -24.24 14.65
N LEU A 452 7.38 -23.04 14.70
CA LEU A 452 7.96 -21.88 15.37
C LEU A 452 7.71 -21.91 16.88
N PRO A 453 8.70 -21.57 17.73
CA PRO A 453 8.52 -21.55 19.19
C PRO A 453 7.37 -20.64 19.63
N GLY A 454 6.52 -21.13 20.52
CA GLY A 454 5.40 -20.38 21.11
C GLY A 454 4.18 -20.14 20.21
N SER A 455 4.26 -20.46 18.91
CA SER A 455 3.21 -20.15 17.93
C SER A 455 1.86 -20.79 18.28
N PHE A 456 1.87 -22.06 18.72
CA PHE A 456 0.69 -22.80 19.16
C PHE A 456 -0.04 -22.09 20.31
N GLN A 457 0.70 -21.72 21.37
CA GLN A 457 0.13 -21.07 22.55
C GLN A 457 -0.48 -19.71 22.17
N TYR A 458 0.25 -18.90 21.40
CA TYR A 458 -0.23 -17.57 21.04
C TYR A 458 -1.44 -17.61 20.10
N LEU A 459 -1.48 -18.53 19.14
CA LEU A 459 -2.65 -18.74 18.27
C LEU A 459 -3.84 -19.31 19.05
N ALA A 460 -3.63 -20.27 19.95
CA ALA A 460 -4.68 -20.75 20.86
C ALA A 460 -5.27 -19.61 21.71
N ASP A 461 -4.44 -18.67 22.17
CA ASP A 461 -4.91 -17.51 22.91
C ASP A 461 -5.68 -16.52 22.01
N ILE A 462 -5.40 -16.42 20.70
CA ILE A 462 -6.25 -15.66 19.76
C ILE A 462 -7.63 -16.31 19.65
N LEU A 463 -7.69 -17.64 19.42
CA LEU A 463 -8.94 -18.40 19.38
C LEU A 463 -9.77 -18.24 20.68
N LYS A 464 -9.11 -18.31 21.84
CA LYS A 464 -9.73 -18.07 23.16
C LYS A 464 -10.25 -16.64 23.35
N ARG A 465 -9.62 -15.62 22.77
CA ARG A 465 -10.01 -14.20 22.91
C ARG A 465 -11.10 -13.73 21.94
N ALA A 466 -11.33 -14.41 20.82
CA ALA A 466 -12.41 -14.06 19.90
C ALA A 466 -13.79 -14.20 20.53
N THR A 467 -14.78 -13.48 20.01
CA THR A 467 -16.17 -13.55 20.52
C THR A 467 -16.88 -14.85 20.13
N PRO A 468 -17.86 -15.32 20.92
CA PRO A 468 -18.81 -16.34 20.47
C PRO A 468 -19.41 -16.02 19.09
N GLY A 469 -19.63 -17.07 18.30
CA GLY A 469 -20.08 -16.97 16.91
C GLY A 469 -19.05 -16.44 15.92
N SER A 470 -17.77 -16.29 16.32
CA SER A 470 -16.69 -16.00 15.36
C SER A 470 -16.26 -17.26 14.62
N LEU A 471 -15.97 -17.12 13.32
CA LEU A 471 -15.52 -18.17 12.42
C LEU A 471 -14.00 -18.05 12.20
N PHE A 472 -13.29 -19.16 12.17
CA PHE A 472 -11.88 -19.26 11.77
C PHE A 472 -11.77 -20.21 10.58
N LEU A 473 -11.44 -19.66 9.42
CA LEU A 473 -11.24 -20.43 8.19
C LEU A 473 -9.73 -20.62 7.95
N PHE A 474 -9.31 -21.88 7.97
CA PHE A 474 -7.95 -22.30 7.67
C PHE A 474 -7.94 -22.97 6.29
N VAL A 475 -7.10 -22.49 5.37
CA VAL A 475 -6.89 -23.11 4.04
C VAL A 475 -5.40 -23.37 3.90
N ASP A 476 -4.95 -24.60 4.15
CA ASP A 476 -3.52 -24.89 4.30
C ASP A 476 -3.12 -26.22 3.66
N ASN A 477 -1.82 -26.45 3.48
CA ASN A 477 -1.24 -27.68 2.93
C ASN A 477 -1.94 -28.94 3.43
N ALA A 478 -2.21 -29.89 2.52
CA ALA A 478 -2.80 -31.19 2.81
C ALA A 478 -1.84 -32.14 3.60
N HIS A 479 -1.08 -31.62 4.55
CA HIS A 479 -0.12 -32.35 5.36
C HIS A 479 -0.70 -32.73 6.73
N ILE A 480 -0.39 -33.95 7.19
CA ILE A 480 -0.95 -34.49 8.44
C ILE A 480 -0.54 -33.69 9.68
N GLN A 481 0.67 -33.13 9.71
CA GLN A 481 1.13 -32.28 10.81
C GLN A 481 0.28 -31.00 10.92
N THR A 482 -0.03 -30.36 9.80
CA THR A 482 -0.84 -29.14 9.74
C THR A 482 -2.28 -29.41 10.20
N LYS A 483 -2.86 -30.53 9.77
CA LYS A 483 -4.16 -31.00 10.28
C LYS A 483 -4.12 -31.20 11.80
N ASN A 484 -3.13 -31.95 12.30
CA ASN A 484 -3.01 -32.25 13.73
C ASN A 484 -2.77 -30.99 14.57
N PHE A 485 -2.04 -30.00 14.05
CA PHE A 485 -1.84 -28.70 14.70
C PHE A 485 -3.17 -27.93 14.81
N ILE A 486 -3.96 -27.86 13.73
CA ILE A 486 -5.28 -27.20 13.73
C ILE A 486 -6.26 -27.93 14.66
N GLU A 487 -6.37 -29.27 14.58
CA GLU A 487 -7.22 -30.04 15.49
C GLU A 487 -6.78 -29.84 16.96
N GLY A 488 -5.47 -29.78 17.25
CA GLY A 488 -4.93 -29.52 18.59
C GLY A 488 -5.20 -28.11 19.12
N LEU A 489 -5.19 -27.08 18.25
CA LEU A 489 -5.56 -25.70 18.63
C LEU A 489 -7.02 -25.58 19.07
N VAL A 490 -7.91 -26.34 18.41
CA VAL A 490 -9.36 -26.29 18.61
C VAL A 490 -9.81 -27.26 19.73
N PHE A 491 -9.14 -28.41 19.86
CA PHE A 491 -9.44 -29.46 20.83
C PHE A 491 -8.21 -29.81 21.71
N PRO A 492 -7.69 -28.87 22.52
CA PRO A 492 -6.42 -29.06 23.25
C PRO A 492 -6.43 -30.20 24.28
N SER A 493 -7.57 -30.51 24.90
CA SER A 493 -7.70 -31.66 25.81
C SER A 493 -8.00 -32.99 25.08
N ARG A 494 -8.19 -32.95 23.75
CA ARG A 494 -8.70 -34.04 22.89
C ARG A 494 -10.14 -34.50 23.17
N ASP A 495 -10.80 -33.94 24.19
CA ASP A 495 -12.23 -34.17 24.43
C ASP A 495 -13.05 -33.54 23.29
N SER A 496 -13.49 -34.38 22.36
CA SER A 496 -14.35 -33.97 21.25
C SER A 496 -15.31 -35.10 20.90
N LYS A 497 -16.51 -34.74 20.47
CA LYS A 497 -17.51 -35.64 19.91
C LYS A 497 -17.42 -35.56 18.39
N GLU A 498 -17.27 -36.70 17.73
CA GLU A 498 -17.32 -36.77 16.27
C GLU A 498 -18.78 -36.89 15.80
N HIS A 499 -19.17 -36.02 14.88
CA HIS A 499 -20.43 -36.07 14.13
C HIS A 499 -20.08 -36.31 12.65
N GLU A 500 -21.09 -36.62 11.82
CA GLU A 500 -20.90 -36.96 10.41
C GLU A 500 -20.19 -35.85 9.60
N GLU A 501 -20.44 -34.58 9.93
CA GLU A 501 -19.92 -33.43 9.18
C GLU A 501 -18.89 -32.57 9.96
N TYR A 502 -18.76 -32.78 11.27
CA TYR A 502 -17.92 -31.94 12.13
C TYR A 502 -17.51 -32.66 13.42
N LYS A 503 -16.44 -32.18 14.07
CA LYS A 503 -16.11 -32.51 15.46
C LYS A 503 -16.55 -31.37 16.37
N GLU A 504 -17.01 -31.62 17.60
CA GLU A 504 -17.27 -30.52 18.55
C GLU A 504 -16.88 -30.83 20.00
N ASN A 505 -16.56 -29.77 20.75
CA ASN A 505 -16.43 -29.77 22.20
C ASN A 505 -17.30 -28.65 22.79
N GLU A 506 -17.08 -28.26 24.04
CA GLU A 506 -17.82 -27.16 24.68
C GLU A 506 -17.57 -25.81 23.98
N SER A 507 -16.33 -25.53 23.57
CA SER A 507 -15.88 -24.23 23.05
C SER A 507 -15.98 -24.06 21.53
N PHE A 508 -15.93 -25.14 20.74
CA PHE A 508 -15.83 -25.07 19.27
C PHE A 508 -16.56 -26.21 18.56
N ARG A 509 -16.98 -25.93 17.32
CA ARG A 509 -17.24 -26.93 16.27
C ARG A 509 -16.16 -26.80 15.19
N LEU A 510 -15.64 -27.91 14.68
CA LEU A 510 -14.64 -27.96 13.62
C LEU A 510 -15.18 -28.78 12.45
N TYR A 511 -15.42 -28.11 11.33
CA TYR A 511 -15.74 -28.73 10.05
C TYR A 511 -14.45 -28.91 9.26
N THR A 512 -14.30 -30.03 8.57
CA THR A 512 -13.09 -30.34 7.79
C THR A 512 -13.47 -30.86 6.41
N THR A 513 -12.89 -30.28 5.36
CA THR A 513 -12.89 -30.89 4.03
C THR A 513 -11.52 -30.78 3.37
N TYR A 514 -11.41 -31.37 2.18
CA TYR A 514 -10.24 -31.39 1.34
C TYR A 514 -10.56 -30.69 0.02
N ALA A 515 -9.66 -29.85 -0.46
CA ALA A 515 -9.83 -29.12 -1.71
C ALA A 515 -8.63 -29.27 -2.63
N GLU A 516 -8.90 -29.35 -3.94
CA GLU A 516 -7.88 -29.39 -4.99
C GLU A 516 -8.07 -28.21 -5.94
N LEU A 517 -7.00 -27.44 -6.12
CA LEU A 517 -6.87 -26.55 -7.28
C LEU A 517 -6.14 -27.33 -8.36
N ASN A 518 -6.81 -27.57 -9.49
CA ASN A 518 -6.26 -28.35 -10.60
C ASN A 518 -5.74 -27.42 -11.71
N SER A 519 -4.51 -27.65 -12.19
CA SER A 519 -3.92 -26.91 -13.31
C SER A 519 -4.52 -27.27 -14.67
N ASP A 520 -4.95 -28.52 -14.83
CA ASP A 520 -5.02 -29.19 -16.14
C ASP A 520 -6.31 -28.93 -16.96
N ARG A 521 -6.91 -27.75 -16.82
CA ARG A 521 -7.95 -27.32 -17.75
C ARG A 521 -7.31 -26.62 -18.94
N GLU A 522 -7.32 -27.29 -20.10
CA GLU A 522 -6.99 -26.72 -21.42
C GLU A 522 -7.76 -25.42 -21.73
N GLU A 523 -8.87 -25.18 -21.03
CA GLU A 523 -9.66 -23.95 -21.06
C GLU A 523 -8.86 -22.72 -20.58
N GLY A 524 -7.97 -22.87 -19.59
CA GLY A 524 -7.21 -21.74 -19.02
C GLY A 524 -6.18 -21.15 -19.99
N LEU A 525 -5.59 -21.97 -20.86
CA LEU A 525 -4.64 -21.53 -21.89
C LEU A 525 -5.31 -20.80 -23.08
N LYS A 526 -6.63 -20.61 -23.05
CA LYS A 526 -7.37 -19.80 -24.04
C LYS A 526 -7.42 -18.31 -23.69
N SER A 527 -7.16 -17.94 -22.43
CA SER A 527 -7.14 -16.54 -22.00
C SER A 527 -5.80 -15.89 -22.30
N ALA A 528 -5.83 -14.75 -23.01
CA ALA A 528 -4.64 -13.94 -23.27
C ALA A 528 -3.96 -13.46 -21.96
N ALA A 529 -4.75 -13.18 -20.92
CA ALA A 529 -4.23 -12.77 -19.61
C ALA A 529 -3.51 -13.94 -18.90
N LEU A 530 -4.07 -15.15 -18.92
CA LEU A 530 -3.40 -16.32 -18.36
C LEU A 530 -2.12 -16.65 -19.13
N CYS A 531 -2.14 -16.61 -20.45
CA CYS A 531 -0.95 -16.84 -21.28
C CYS A 531 0.15 -15.78 -21.04
N GLU A 532 -0.19 -14.51 -20.88
CA GLU A 532 0.77 -13.46 -20.56
C GLU A 532 1.36 -13.64 -19.14
N TRP A 533 0.52 -13.96 -18.15
CA TRP A 533 0.97 -14.24 -16.78
C TRP A 533 1.90 -15.46 -16.72
N VAL A 534 1.53 -16.58 -17.34
CA VAL A 534 2.38 -17.77 -17.44
C VAL A 534 3.70 -17.43 -18.15
N SER A 535 3.65 -16.68 -19.25
CA SER A 535 4.86 -16.25 -19.97
C SER A 535 5.79 -15.40 -19.10
N LEU A 536 5.23 -14.47 -18.32
CA LEU A 536 5.98 -13.59 -17.41
C LEU A 536 6.67 -14.41 -16.29
N MET A 537 5.96 -15.37 -15.71
CA MET A 537 6.49 -16.21 -14.62
C MET A 537 7.52 -17.23 -15.12
N SER A 538 7.24 -17.93 -16.23
CA SER A 538 8.19 -18.83 -16.87
C SER A 538 9.47 -18.09 -17.28
N TYR A 539 9.35 -16.86 -17.82
CA TYR A 539 10.54 -16.09 -18.17
C TYR A 539 11.34 -15.64 -16.93
N TRP A 540 10.71 -14.98 -15.94
CA TRP A 540 11.46 -14.33 -14.83
C TRP A 540 11.81 -15.25 -13.66
N LEU A 541 11.06 -16.33 -13.45
CA LEU A 541 11.25 -17.26 -12.32
C LEU A 541 11.71 -18.66 -12.76
N ASP A 542 11.78 -18.94 -14.08
CA ASP A 542 12.01 -20.30 -14.61
C ASP A 542 11.04 -21.32 -14.01
N ARG A 543 9.78 -20.91 -13.83
CA ARG A 543 8.76 -21.66 -13.10
C ARG A 543 7.37 -21.47 -13.70
N HIS A 544 6.66 -22.59 -13.84
CA HIS A 544 5.24 -22.58 -14.16
C HIS A 544 4.43 -22.08 -12.94
N PRO A 545 3.61 -21.02 -13.05
CA PRO A 545 2.92 -20.43 -11.90
C PRO A 545 1.60 -21.13 -11.58
N ILE A 546 1.07 -21.93 -12.50
CA ILE A 546 -0.07 -22.79 -12.21
C ILE A 546 0.47 -23.98 -11.43
N LEU A 547 0.24 -23.95 -10.12
CA LEU A 547 0.57 -25.01 -9.18
C LEU A 547 -0.70 -25.78 -8.82
N ASP A 548 -0.66 -27.11 -8.96
CA ASP A 548 -1.63 -27.98 -8.30
C ASP A 548 -1.52 -27.78 -6.78
N LEU A 549 -2.59 -27.32 -6.15
CA LEU A 549 -2.65 -27.12 -4.71
C LEU A 549 -3.67 -28.05 -4.07
N ARG A 550 -3.16 -29.02 -3.32
CA ARG A 550 -3.91 -29.90 -2.44
C ARG A 550 -3.92 -29.32 -1.03
N VAL A 551 -5.10 -28.93 -0.54
CA VAL A 551 -5.25 -28.25 0.75
C VAL A 551 -6.29 -28.92 1.64
N ASN A 552 -6.01 -28.95 2.93
CA ASN A 552 -7.03 -29.20 3.95
C ASN A 552 -7.70 -27.85 4.28
N VAL A 553 -9.03 -27.84 4.21
CA VAL A 553 -9.85 -26.69 4.57
C VAL A 553 -10.56 -27.00 5.87
N HIS A 554 -10.31 -26.19 6.90
CA HIS A 554 -10.95 -26.32 8.20
C HIS A 554 -11.72 -25.06 8.54
N LEU A 555 -12.94 -25.20 9.08
CA LEU A 555 -13.72 -24.11 9.63
C LEU A 555 -13.99 -24.38 11.10
N ALA A 556 -13.34 -23.62 11.99
CA ALA A 556 -13.68 -23.63 13.41
C ALA A 556 -14.72 -22.54 13.71
N VAL A 557 -15.85 -22.94 14.28
CA VAL A 557 -16.92 -22.04 14.74
C VAL A 557 -16.88 -21.97 16.26
N LYS A 558 -16.67 -20.78 16.82
CA LYS A 558 -16.63 -20.59 18.26
C LYS A 558 -18.03 -20.61 18.88
N LYS A 559 -18.22 -21.47 19.87
CA LYS A 559 -19.46 -21.59 20.65
C LYS A 559 -19.54 -20.49 21.74
N GLY A 560 -20.74 -20.30 22.28
CA GLY A 560 -21.04 -19.33 23.36
C GLY A 560 -21.10 -20.00 24.71
#